data_AF-A0A183J7G9-F1
#
_entry.id   AF-A0A183J7G9-F1
#
_cell.length_a   1.000
_cell.length_b   1.000
_cell.length_c   1.000
_cell.angle_alpha   90.00
_cell.angle_beta   90.00
_cell.angle_gamma   90.00
#
_symmetry.space_group_name_H-M   'P 1'
#
loop_
_entity.id
_entity.type
_entity.pdbx_description
1 polymer ?
#
loop_
_entity_poly.entity_id
_entity_poly.type
_entity_poly.pdbx_seq_one_letter_code
_entity_poly.pdbx_strand_id
1 'polypeptide(L)'
;MALELFTVLRLADPAGILFAAELTADDGKDRSSGGSSSKLMLPSAEMNPENIIIIYNRIPKTGSTSFMGLLYDVCVRNNFHVIHLNTSRNTHVMSLSDQLIFGQNFSNWVTRKPAVYHGHIAYIDFER
;
A
#
# COMPACT_ATOMS: atom_id res chain seq x y z
N MET A 1 -18.46 -7.37 -20.84
CA MET A 1 -18.77 -5.98 -21.19
C MET A 1 -18.78 -5.19 -19.89
N ALA A 2 -17.59 -4.81 -19.41
CA ALA A 2 -17.44 -3.98 -18.21
C ALA A 2 -16.63 -2.78 -18.66
N LEU A 3 -17.35 -1.71 -18.99
CA LEU A 3 -16.79 -0.43 -19.37
C LEU A 3 -16.27 0.23 -18.09
N GLU A 4 -14.96 0.11 -17.90
CA GLU A 4 -14.04 1.18 -17.49
C GLU A 4 -14.75 2.51 -17.12
N LEU A 5 -14.91 2.76 -15.82
CA LEU A 5 -15.10 4.09 -15.26
C LEU A 5 -13.87 4.40 -14.39
N PHE A 6 -12.72 4.55 -15.04
CA PHE A 6 -11.51 5.06 -14.40
C PHE A 6 -11.58 6.58 -14.35
N THR A 7 -11.99 7.12 -13.20
CA THR A 7 -11.79 8.55 -12.92
C THR A 7 -10.37 8.72 -12.38
N VAL A 8 -9.45 9.08 -13.27
CA VAL A 8 -8.04 9.34 -12.96
C VAL A 8 -7.92 10.72 -12.30
N LEU A 9 -7.76 10.76 -10.98
CA LEU A 9 -7.25 11.97 -10.31
C LEU A 9 -5.74 12.06 -10.52
N ARG A 10 -5.35 12.92 -11.46
CA ARG A 10 -3.95 13.29 -11.73
C ARG A 10 -3.46 14.24 -10.65
N LEU A 11 -2.65 13.77 -9.70
CA LEU A 11 -1.76 14.65 -8.95
C LEU A 11 -0.39 14.57 -9.60
N ALA A 12 -0.11 15.52 -10.49
CA ALA A 12 1.19 15.72 -11.08
C ALA A 12 2.07 16.48 -10.07
N ASP A 13 3.05 15.78 -9.49
CA ASP A 13 4.21 16.40 -8.85
C ASP A 13 5.27 16.68 -9.93
N PRO A 14 6.03 17.81 -9.92
CA PRO A 14 6.98 18.15 -10.97
C PRO A 14 8.12 17.14 -11.18
N ALA A 15 8.26 16.14 -10.30
CA ALA A 15 9.30 15.11 -10.34
C ALA A 15 8.96 13.86 -11.18
N GLY A 16 7.77 13.77 -11.79
CA GLY A 16 7.47 12.72 -12.77
C GLY A 16 7.24 11.31 -12.21
N ILE A 17 6.95 11.18 -10.90
CA ILE A 17 6.53 9.90 -10.30
C ILE A 17 5.01 9.92 -10.14
N LEU A 18 4.33 9.04 -10.88
CA LEU A 18 2.87 8.93 -10.90
C LEU A 18 2.40 7.94 -9.82
N PHE A 19 1.99 8.44 -8.65
CA PHE A 19 1.30 7.62 -7.64
C PHE A 19 -0.22 7.78 -7.82
N ALA A 20 -0.91 6.71 -8.20
CA ALA A 20 -2.37 6.69 -8.25
C ALA A 20 -2.91 6.24 -6.88
N ALA A 21 -3.49 7.15 -6.11
CA ALA A 21 -4.24 6.83 -4.90
C ALA A 21 -5.74 6.81 -5.26
N GLU A 22 -6.37 5.64 -5.20
CA GLU A 22 -7.83 5.50 -5.25
C GLU A 22 -8.39 5.92 -3.88
N LEU A 23 -9.30 6.90 -3.86
CA LEU A 23 -10.01 7.35 -2.66
C LEU A 23 -11.30 6.53 -2.51
N THR A 24 -11.36 5.60 -1.57
CA THR A 24 -12.64 5.08 -1.08
C THR A 24 -13.12 5.93 0.09
N ALA A 25 -14.34 6.44 -0.04
CA ALA A 25 -14.99 7.40 0.86
C ALA A 25 -15.34 6.80 2.24
N ASP A 26 -15.39 7.70 3.22
CA ASP A 26 -15.71 7.56 4.64
C ASP A 26 -17.19 7.20 4.88
N ASP A 27 -17.44 6.33 5.86
CA ASP A 27 -18.63 6.39 6.71
C ASP A 27 -18.49 5.43 7.92
N GLY A 28 -18.14 5.99 9.08
CA GLY A 28 -18.73 5.65 10.39
C GLY A 28 -18.57 4.25 11.02
N LYS A 29 -18.00 4.28 12.24
CA LYS A 29 -18.57 3.76 13.51
C LYS A 29 -18.08 2.39 14.06
N ASP A 30 -17.26 2.52 15.11
CA ASP A 30 -17.28 1.82 16.41
C ASP A 30 -16.98 0.30 16.57
N ARG A 31 -15.98 0.06 17.45
CA ARG A 31 -15.88 -0.94 18.58
C ARG A 31 -14.96 -2.18 18.45
N SER A 32 -13.90 -2.13 19.29
CA SER A 32 -13.29 -3.16 20.18
C SER A 32 -13.87 -4.59 20.16
N SER A 33 -13.16 -5.71 20.34
CA SER A 33 -11.99 -6.12 21.18
C SER A 33 -11.76 -7.62 20.89
N GLY A 34 -10.54 -8.18 20.76
CA GLY A 34 -9.72 -8.70 21.87
C GLY A 34 -9.55 -10.24 21.81
N GLY A 35 -8.34 -10.78 22.02
CA GLY A 35 -8.12 -12.23 22.27
C GLY A 35 -6.78 -12.81 21.78
N SER A 36 -5.90 -13.17 22.72
CA SER A 36 -4.46 -13.51 22.58
C SER A 36 -4.18 -15.00 22.30
N SER A 37 -3.12 -15.30 21.54
CA SER A 37 -2.39 -16.58 21.59
C SER A 37 -0.91 -16.37 21.21
N SER A 38 -0.04 -17.02 21.99
CA SER A 38 1.41 -16.87 22.14
C SER A 38 2.25 -16.71 20.85
N LYS A 39 3.07 -15.65 20.77
CA LYS A 39 3.93 -15.31 19.63
C LYS A 39 5.41 -15.24 20.05
N LEU A 40 6.28 -15.86 19.26
CA LEU A 40 7.75 -15.81 19.37
C LEU A 40 8.23 -14.36 19.54
N MET A 41 9.09 -14.13 20.54
CA MET A 41 9.50 -12.81 21.00
C MET A 41 10.51 -12.16 20.04
N LEU A 42 9.98 -11.46 19.04
CA LEU A 42 10.65 -10.33 18.39
C LEU A 42 10.73 -9.19 19.42
N PRO A 43 11.77 -8.33 19.41
CA PRO A 43 11.85 -7.21 20.33
C PRO A 43 10.54 -6.42 20.25
N SER A 44 9.86 -6.31 21.38
CA SER A 44 8.56 -5.65 21.53
C SER A 44 8.75 -4.14 21.43
N ALA A 45 9.17 -3.66 20.26
CA ALA A 45 8.66 -2.39 19.79
C ALA A 45 7.15 -2.59 19.76
N GLU A 46 6.43 -1.93 20.66
CA GLU A 46 4.97 -1.83 20.62
C GLU A 46 4.57 -1.48 19.19
N MET A 47 4.15 -2.51 18.44
CA MET A 47 3.93 -2.38 17.01
C MET A 47 2.59 -1.67 16.87
N ASN A 48 2.65 -0.34 16.85
CA ASN A 48 1.46 0.49 16.73
C ASN A 48 0.74 0.09 15.43
N PRO A 49 -0.47 -0.51 15.51
CA PRO A 49 -1.19 -0.99 14.33
C PRO A 49 -1.46 0.14 13.34
N GLU A 50 -1.59 1.37 13.83
CA GLU A 50 -1.81 2.58 13.02
C GLU A 50 -0.59 2.96 12.16
N ASN A 51 0.60 2.43 12.46
CA ASN A 51 1.84 2.73 11.73
C ASN A 51 2.30 1.57 10.83
N ILE A 52 1.51 0.49 10.72
CA ILE A 52 1.88 -0.68 9.93
C ILE A 52 1.80 -0.37 8.44
N ILE A 53 2.85 -0.76 7.72
CA ILE A 53 2.95 -0.67 6.27
C ILE A 53 3.34 -2.04 5.73
N ILE A 54 2.60 -2.51 4.73
CA ILE A 54 2.90 -3.75 4.00
C ILE A 54 3.22 -3.38 2.57
N ILE A 55 4.34 -3.87 2.05
CA ILE A 55 4.72 -3.72 0.64
C ILE A 55 4.59 -5.07 -0.04
N TYR A 56 3.62 -5.18 -0.94
CA TYR A 56 3.38 -6.36 -1.75
C TYR A 56 3.90 -6.16 -3.18
N ASN A 57 5.15 -6.56 -3.38
CA ASN A 57 5.80 -6.59 -4.69
C ASN A 57 5.20 -7.70 -5.55
N ARG A 58 4.21 -7.34 -6.37
CA ARG A 58 3.41 -8.27 -7.16
C ARG A 58 4.22 -8.87 -8.29
N ILE A 59 4.21 -10.19 -8.40
CA ILE A 59 4.70 -10.89 -9.59
C ILE A 59 3.53 -11.05 -10.59
N PRO A 60 3.74 -10.81 -11.89
CA PRO A 60 2.70 -11.00 -12.90
C PRO A 60 2.33 -12.48 -13.02
N LYS A 61 1.05 -12.75 -13.30
CA LYS A 61 0.53 -14.09 -13.59
C LYS A 61 0.64 -15.12 -12.44
N THR A 62 0.72 -14.67 -11.20
CA THR A 62 0.79 -15.54 -10.00
C THR A 62 -0.49 -15.53 -9.16
N GLY A 63 -1.61 -15.09 -9.72
CA GLY A 63 -2.84 -14.87 -8.94
C GLY A 63 -2.81 -13.61 -8.06
N SER A 64 -1.79 -12.75 -8.22
CA SER A 64 -1.66 -11.51 -7.45
C SER A 64 -2.86 -10.57 -7.61
N THR A 65 -3.51 -10.55 -8.78
CA THR A 65 -4.78 -9.80 -9.00
C THR A 65 -5.91 -10.34 -8.13
N SER A 66 -6.05 -11.67 -8.03
CA SER A 66 -7.07 -12.30 -7.20
C SER A 66 -6.85 -12.00 -5.71
N PHE A 67 -5.60 -12.05 -5.25
CA PHE A 67 -5.26 -11.67 -3.88
C PHE A 67 -5.57 -10.20 -3.59
N MET A 68 -5.26 -9.29 -4.53
CA MET A 68 -5.60 -7.88 -4.37
C MET A 68 -7.11 -7.63 -4.31
N GLY A 69 -7.92 -8.39 -5.06
CA GLY A 69 -9.38 -8.32 -4.96
C GLY A 69 -9.86 -8.52 -3.52
N LEU A 70 -9.35 -9.55 -2.84
CA LEU A 70 -9.68 -9.81 -1.43
C LEU A 70 -9.24 -8.67 -0.51
N LEU A 71 -8.06 -8.08 -0.76
CA LEU A 71 -7.57 -6.94 0.03
C LEU A 71 -8.47 -5.71 -0.12
N TYR A 72 -8.93 -5.42 -1.33
CA TYR A 72 -9.89 -4.33 -1.57
C TYR A 72 -11.24 -4.59 -0.89
N ASP A 73 -11.70 -5.84 -0.80
CA ASP A 73 -12.98 -6.19 -0.15
C ASP A 73 -12.95 -6.02 1.38
N VAL A 74 -11.77 -6.15 2.01
CA VAL A 74 -11.62 -6.08 3.47
C VAL A 74 -11.06 -4.76 3.97
N CYS A 75 -10.46 -3.92 3.11
CA CYS A 75 -9.76 -2.71 3.52
C CYS A 75 -10.66 -1.69 4.23
N VAL A 76 -11.89 -1.52 3.74
CA VAL A 76 -12.88 -0.59 4.32
C VAL A 76 -13.28 -1.04 5.73
N ARG A 77 -13.62 -2.33 5.89
CA ARG A 77 -14.06 -2.87 7.19
C ARG A 77 -12.94 -2.89 8.23
N ASN A 78 -11.71 -3.06 7.79
CA ASN A 78 -10.54 -3.17 8.66
C ASN A 78 -9.77 -1.84 8.77
N ASN A 79 -10.31 -0.75 8.21
CA ASN A 79 -9.78 0.60 8.29
C ASN A 79 -8.29 0.72 7.90
N PHE A 80 -7.92 0.16 6.75
CA PHE A 80 -6.60 0.32 6.16
C PHE A 80 -6.69 0.72 4.69
N HIS A 81 -5.59 1.25 4.16
CA HIS A 81 -5.55 1.74 2.78
C HIS A 81 -4.85 0.74 1.84
N VAL A 82 -5.31 0.64 0.61
CA VAL A 82 -4.66 -0.14 -0.45
C VAL A 82 -4.23 0.81 -1.55
N ILE A 83 -2.92 0.89 -1.81
CA ILE A 83 -2.33 1.88 -2.72
C ILE A 83 -1.59 1.14 -3.84
N HIS A 84 -1.94 1.44 -5.09
CA HIS A 84 -1.28 0.86 -6.25
C HIS A 84 -0.05 1.70 -6.66
N LEU A 85 1.09 1.04 -6.75
CA LEU A 85 2.33 1.61 -7.23
C LEU A 85 2.44 1.37 -8.73
N ASN A 86 2.53 2.46 -9.49
CA ASN A 86 2.79 2.42 -10.92
C ASN A 86 4.22 2.87 -11.20
N THR A 87 4.85 2.26 -12.19
CA THR A 87 6.20 2.63 -12.64
C THR A 87 6.17 3.03 -14.10
N SER A 88 6.98 4.04 -14.45
CA SER A 88 7.08 4.51 -15.82
C SER A 88 7.51 3.38 -16.76
N ARG A 89 6.75 3.18 -17.86
CA ARG A 89 6.98 2.09 -18.83
C ARG A 89 6.91 0.68 -18.21
N ASN A 90 6.21 0.52 -17.08
CA ASN A 90 6.08 -0.75 -16.35
C ASN A 90 7.43 -1.40 -15.99
N THR A 91 8.47 -0.59 -15.78
CA THR A 91 9.77 -1.07 -15.32
C THR A 91 9.67 -1.56 -13.89
N HIS A 92 10.12 -2.79 -13.62
CA HIS A 92 10.09 -3.34 -12.26
C HIS A 92 11.21 -2.79 -11.37
N VAL A 93 12.28 -2.23 -11.95
CA VAL A 93 13.38 -1.63 -11.19
C VAL A 93 13.16 -0.12 -11.07
N MET A 94 13.18 0.38 -9.84
CA MET A 94 13.20 1.82 -9.52
C MET A 94 14.64 2.35 -9.47
N SER A 95 14.86 3.60 -9.89
CA SER A 95 16.15 4.26 -9.67
C SER A 95 16.39 4.51 -8.18
N LEU A 96 17.65 4.75 -7.79
CA LEU A 96 17.97 5.08 -6.38
C LEU A 96 17.21 6.32 -5.90
N SER A 97 17.09 7.34 -6.75
CA SER A 97 16.35 8.56 -6.43
C SER A 97 14.86 8.27 -6.20
N ASP A 98 14.24 7.43 -7.04
CA ASP A 98 12.83 7.04 -6.86
C ASP A 98 12.63 6.21 -5.60
N GLN A 99 13.58 5.33 -5.24
CA GLN A 99 13.52 4.54 -4.02
C GLN A 99 13.58 5.43 -2.77
N LEU A 100 14.42 6.46 -2.76
CA LEU A 100 14.49 7.44 -1.67
C LEU A 100 13.19 8.22 -1.53
N ILE A 101 12.64 8.71 -2.65
CA ILE A 101 11.34 9.42 -2.64
C ILE A 101 10.23 8.49 -2.18
N PHE A 102 10.20 7.25 -2.66
CA PHE A 102 9.24 6.25 -2.22
C PHE A 102 9.33 5.98 -0.71
N GLY A 103 10.56 5.79 -0.20
CA GLY A 103 10.87 5.66 1.22
C GLY A 103 10.32 6.81 2.06
N GLN A 104 10.56 8.04 1.62
CA GLN A 104 10.05 9.24 2.29
C GLN A 104 8.52 9.32 2.24
N ASN A 105 7.91 8.98 1.10
CA ASN A 105 6.46 9.03 0.93
C ASN A 105 5.75 8.12 1.93
N PHE A 106 6.04 6.82 1.96
CA PHE A 106 5.32 5.93 2.89
C PHE A 106 5.72 6.19 4.34
N SER A 107 6.93 6.69 4.61
CA SER A 107 7.35 7.03 5.98
C SER A 107 6.59 8.24 6.53
N ASN A 108 6.41 9.29 5.73
CA ASN A 108 5.84 10.56 6.17
C ASN A 108 4.33 10.69 5.94
N TRP A 109 3.71 9.81 5.13
CA TRP A 109 2.29 9.89 4.83
C TRP A 109 1.42 9.30 5.95
N VAL A 110 1.38 9.97 7.09
CA VAL A 110 0.69 9.51 8.32
C VAL A 110 -0.81 9.28 8.10
N THR A 111 -1.48 10.13 7.31
CA THR A 111 -2.93 10.04 7.05
C THR A 111 -3.35 8.84 6.21
N ARG A 112 -2.40 8.09 5.64
CA ARG A 112 -2.68 6.87 4.87
C ARG A 112 -2.22 5.61 5.59
N LYS A 113 -1.70 5.71 6.80
CA LYS A 113 -1.37 4.52 7.59
C LYS A 113 -2.60 4.12 8.41
N PRO A 114 -2.86 2.80 8.57
CA PRO A 114 -2.12 1.68 8.02
C PRO A 114 -2.37 1.45 6.52
N ALA A 115 -1.35 0.99 5.78
CA ALA A 115 -1.43 0.82 4.33
C ALA A 115 -0.78 -0.46 3.78
N VAL A 116 -1.37 -0.97 2.70
CA VAL A 116 -0.81 -1.99 1.81
C VAL A 116 -0.47 -1.33 0.47
N TYR A 117 0.81 -1.21 0.16
CA TYR A 117 1.29 -0.80 -1.15
C TYR A 117 1.47 -2.02 -2.04
N HIS A 118 1.00 -1.98 -3.28
CA HIS A 118 1.16 -3.10 -4.21
C HIS A 118 1.52 -2.63 -5.61
N GLY A 119 2.39 -3.37 -6.30
CA GLY A 119 2.79 -3.02 -7.66
C GLY A 119 3.82 -3.98 -8.22
N HIS A 120 4.06 -3.91 -9.53
CA HIS A 120 5.07 -4.73 -10.20
C HIS A 120 6.45 -4.09 -10.04
N ILE A 121 7.07 -4.32 -8.88
CA ILE A 121 8.35 -3.72 -8.50
C ILE A 121 9.28 -4.80 -7.94
N ALA A 122 10.57 -4.66 -8.18
CA ALA A 122 11.61 -5.48 -7.57
C ALA A 122 11.68 -5.27 -6.05
N TYR A 123 12.37 -6.16 -5.36
CA TYR A 123 12.68 -5.95 -3.96
C TYR A 123 13.50 -4.67 -3.76
N ILE A 124 13.14 -3.89 -2.73
CA ILE A 124 13.87 -2.70 -2.29
C ILE A 124 14.31 -3.00 -0.86
N ASP A 125 15.60 -2.80 -0.59
CA ASP A 125 16.18 -2.91 0.74
C ASP A 125 16.07 -1.55 1.43
N PHE A 126 15.29 -1.47 2.52
CA PHE A 126 15.11 -0.25 3.31
C PHE A 126 16.05 -0.17 4.51
N GLU A 127 16.88 -1.18 4.75
CA GLU A 127 17.88 -1.20 5.83
C GLU A 127 19.24 -0.63 5.41
N ARG A 128 19.43 -0.36 4.11
CA ARG A 128 20.65 0.19 3.51
C ARG A 128 20.45 1.61 3.03
#